data_AF-A0A3E0H684-F1
#
_entry.id   AF-A0A3E0H684-F1
#
_cell.length_a   1.000
_cell.length_b   1.000
_cell.length_c   1.000
_cell.angle_alpha   90.00
_cell.angle_beta   90.00
_cell.angle_gamma   90.00
#
_symmetry.space_group_name_H-M   'P 1'
#
loop_
_entity.id
_entity.type
_entity.pdbx_description
1 polymer ?
#
loop_
_entity_poly.entity_id
_entity_poly.type
_entity_poly.pdbx_seq_one_letter_code
_entity_poly.pdbx_strand_id
1 'polypeptide(L)'
;MSAFWQIQALDLALASAEQFDGEGFLRQPSDWTPALGEAIAACIPALAALSAEHLAVLNAARDFYQRYQRMPTTRVFVKYLSTEVPSVANSLALMRLFPDTPMRWVAICAGLPKPPNCF
;
A
#
# COMPACT_ATOMS: atom_id res chain seq x y z
N MET A 1 -14.01 -12.51 8.58
CA MET A 1 -12.91 -12.46 7.59
C MET A 1 -11.66 -12.06 8.34
N SER A 2 -10.54 -12.74 8.11
CA SER A 2 -9.27 -12.37 8.74
C SER A 2 -8.64 -11.22 7.97
N ALA A 3 -7.99 -10.30 8.68
CA ALA A 3 -7.15 -9.29 8.05
C ALA A 3 -6.03 -9.95 7.24
N PHE A 4 -5.55 -9.26 6.21
CA PHE A 4 -4.43 -9.75 5.38
C PHE A 4 -3.07 -9.66 6.08
N TRP A 5 -2.99 -8.93 7.17
CA TRP A 5 -1.77 -8.66 7.93
C TRP A 5 -2.07 -8.56 9.42
N GLN A 6 -1.02 -8.57 10.25
CA GLN A 6 -1.15 -8.64 11.71
C GLN A 6 -1.44 -7.27 12.31
N ILE A 7 -2.67 -6.77 12.16
CA ILE A 7 -3.09 -5.45 12.69
C ILE A 7 -2.80 -5.34 14.20
N GLN A 8 -2.98 -6.44 14.96
CA GLN A 8 -2.75 -6.43 16.41
C GLN A 8 -1.26 -6.33 16.80
N ALA A 9 -0.34 -6.54 15.86
CA ALA A 9 1.09 -6.39 16.08
C ALA A 9 1.57 -4.96 15.80
N LEU A 10 0.70 -4.07 15.32
CA LEU A 10 1.03 -2.68 15.04
C LEU A 10 1.24 -1.91 16.36
N ASP A 11 2.22 -1.00 16.36
CA ASP A 11 2.42 -0.08 17.46
C ASP A 11 1.19 0.83 17.65
N LEU A 12 0.57 0.75 18.84
CA LEU A 12 -0.60 1.54 19.22
C LEU A 12 -0.29 3.04 19.31
N ALA A 13 0.98 3.43 19.40
CA ALA A 13 1.39 4.83 19.30
C ALA A 13 1.21 5.40 17.88
N LEU A 14 1.18 4.54 16.84
CA LEU A 14 1.04 4.95 15.44
C LEU A 14 -0.41 4.88 14.95
N ALA A 15 -1.13 3.81 15.28
CA ALA A 15 -2.56 3.68 14.96
C ALA A 15 -3.24 2.61 15.82
N SER A 16 -4.56 2.74 15.97
CA SER A 16 -5.42 1.72 16.59
C SER A 16 -6.02 0.78 15.54
N ALA A 17 -6.35 -0.44 15.94
CA ALA A 17 -6.97 -1.44 15.05
C ALA A 17 -8.32 -0.99 14.46
N GLU A 18 -9.04 -0.08 15.15
CA GLU A 18 -10.34 0.44 14.74
C GLU A 18 -10.27 1.36 13.51
N GLN A 19 -9.08 1.94 13.25
CA GLN A 19 -8.84 2.76 12.06
C GLN A 19 -8.82 1.94 10.77
N PHE A 20 -8.78 0.61 10.87
CA PHE A 20 -8.76 -0.31 9.73
C PHE A 20 -10.12 -1.01 9.54
N ASP A 21 -10.39 -1.43 8.31
CA ASP A 21 -11.49 -2.33 8.00
C ASP A 21 -11.19 -3.79 8.35
N GLY A 22 -12.16 -4.69 8.12
CA GLY A 22 -12.01 -6.11 8.44
C GLY A 22 -10.96 -6.86 7.62
N GLU A 23 -10.45 -6.24 6.56
CA GLU A 23 -9.37 -6.79 5.71
C GLU A 23 -8.01 -6.12 6.00
N GLY A 24 -8.01 -5.00 6.75
CA GLY A 24 -6.82 -4.26 7.15
C GLY A 24 -6.49 -3.06 6.27
N PHE A 25 -7.46 -2.51 5.52
CA PHE A 25 -7.28 -1.23 4.83
C PHE A 25 -7.62 -0.06 5.75
N LEU A 26 -6.85 1.01 5.67
CA LEU A 26 -7.09 2.23 6.44
C LEU A 26 -8.39 2.89 5.98
N ARG A 27 -9.28 3.21 6.93
CA ARG A 27 -10.60 3.82 6.64
C ARG A 27 -10.48 5.27 6.18
N GLN A 28 -9.54 6.01 6.77
CA GLN A 28 -9.33 7.43 6.50
C GLN A 28 -7.92 7.65 5.92
N PRO A 29 -7.78 7.91 4.61
CA PRO A 29 -6.46 8.11 3.99
C PRO A 29 -5.66 9.30 4.53
N SER A 30 -6.34 10.23 5.20
CA SER A 30 -5.77 11.37 5.92
C SER A 30 -4.99 10.98 7.18
N ASP A 31 -5.28 9.83 7.77
CA ASP A 31 -4.62 9.36 9.01
C ASP A 31 -3.24 8.74 8.71
N TRP A 32 -2.95 8.52 7.42
CA TRP A 32 -1.71 7.90 7.02
C TRP A 32 -0.51 8.84 7.18
N THR A 33 0.58 8.28 7.69
CA THR A 33 1.90 8.90 7.71
C THR A 33 2.94 7.93 7.14
N PRO A 34 4.12 8.41 6.69
CA PRO A 34 5.20 7.52 6.25
C PRO A 34 5.59 6.49 7.32
N ALA A 35 5.64 6.91 8.60
CA ALA A 35 5.93 6.02 9.72
C ALA A 35 4.88 4.92 9.90
N LEU A 36 3.60 5.26 9.70
CA LEU A 36 2.53 4.26 9.72
C LEU A 36 2.70 3.25 8.57
N GLY A 37 3.03 3.71 7.37
CA GLY A 37 3.27 2.83 6.23
C GLY A 37 4.42 1.84 6.47
N GLU A 38 5.52 2.29 7.07
CA GLU A 38 6.64 1.43 7.47
C GLU A 38 6.26 0.41 8.54
N ALA A 39 5.52 0.84 9.57
CA ALA A 39 5.06 -0.04 10.63
C ALA A 39 4.09 -1.12 10.11
N ILE A 40 3.17 -0.76 9.21
CA ILE A 40 2.29 -1.71 8.54
C ILE A 40 3.11 -2.75 7.76
N ALA A 41 4.12 -2.31 7.00
CA ALA A 41 4.98 -3.21 6.23
C ALA A 41 5.77 -4.19 7.11
N ALA A 42 6.22 -3.74 8.29
CA ALA A 42 6.89 -4.60 9.28
C ALA A 42 5.97 -5.70 9.82
N CYS A 43 4.65 -5.45 9.87
CA CYS A 43 3.65 -6.43 10.27
C CYS A 43 3.18 -7.35 9.11
N ILE A 44 3.73 -7.21 7.91
CA ILE A 44 3.43 -8.06 6.74
C ILE A 44 4.61 -9.01 6.47
N PRO A 45 4.46 -10.34 6.70
CA PRO A 45 5.55 -11.30 6.51
C PRO A 45 6.16 -11.32 5.11
N ALA A 46 5.37 -11.00 4.08
CA ALA A 46 5.82 -10.98 2.69
C ALA A 46 6.64 -9.72 2.32
N LEU A 47 6.66 -8.70 3.18
CA LEU A 47 7.36 -7.42 2.94
C LEU A 47 8.48 -7.20 3.97
N ALA A 48 8.16 -7.28 5.26
CA ALA A 48 9.03 -7.05 6.42
C ALA A 48 9.64 -5.63 6.54
N ALA A 49 10.00 -4.97 5.43
CA ALA A 49 10.53 -3.60 5.43
C ALA A 49 10.27 -2.90 4.10
N LEU A 50 10.18 -1.56 4.13
CA LEU A 50 10.08 -0.73 2.93
C LEU A 50 11.46 -0.21 2.53
N SER A 51 11.93 -0.58 1.34
CA SER A 51 13.09 0.08 0.72
C SER A 51 12.70 1.45 0.14
N ALA A 52 13.70 2.22 -0.31
CA ALA A 52 13.47 3.49 -1.00
C ALA A 52 12.55 3.33 -2.23
N GLU A 53 12.65 2.22 -2.96
CA GLU A 53 11.78 1.94 -4.11
C GLU A 53 10.34 1.65 -3.68
N HIS A 54 10.14 0.95 -2.57
CA HIS A 54 8.80 0.75 -2.02
C HIS A 54 8.17 2.08 -1.65
N LEU A 55 8.89 2.93 -0.92
CA LEU A 55 8.42 4.26 -0.53
C LEU A 55 8.06 5.12 -1.74
N ALA A 56 8.87 5.08 -2.80
CA ALA A 56 8.57 5.78 -4.05
C ALA A 56 7.26 5.29 -4.69
N VAL A 57 7.02 3.97 -4.72
CA VAL A 57 5.77 3.38 -5.22
C VAL A 57 4.58 3.77 -4.35
N LEU A 58 4.71 3.76 -3.01
CA LEU A 58 3.63 4.16 -2.11
C LEU A 58 3.26 5.64 -2.29
N ASN A 59 4.26 6.51 -2.39
CA ASN A 59 4.06 7.94 -2.66
C ASN A 59 3.38 8.15 -4.02
N ALA A 60 3.81 7.45 -5.07
CA ALA A 60 3.16 7.50 -6.37
C ALA A 60 1.69 7.03 -6.31
N ALA A 61 1.37 6.01 -5.51
CA ALA A 61 -0.01 5.57 -5.30
C ALA A 61 -0.85 6.63 -4.58
N ARG A 62 -0.30 7.28 -3.55
CA ARG A 62 -0.97 8.36 -2.82
C ARG A 62 -1.21 9.58 -3.72
N ASP A 63 -0.23 9.97 -4.52
CA ASP A 63 -0.35 11.05 -5.50
C ASP A 63 -1.43 10.74 -6.54
N PHE A 64 -1.47 9.51 -7.04
CA PHE A 64 -2.53 9.06 -7.94
C PHE A 64 -3.91 9.18 -7.26
N TYR A 65 -4.04 8.67 -6.04
CA TYR A 65 -5.30 8.73 -5.29
C TYR A 65 -5.73 10.18 -5.03
N GLN A 66 -4.82 11.07 -4.66
CA GLN A 66 -5.12 12.49 -4.46
C GLN A 66 -5.67 13.14 -5.74
N ARG A 67 -5.10 12.82 -6.90
CA ARG A 67 -5.50 13.39 -8.19
C ARG A 67 -6.81 12.82 -8.73
N TYR A 68 -7.07 11.53 -8.52
CA TYR A 68 -8.16 10.82 -9.19
C TYR A 68 -9.25 10.28 -8.24
N GLN A 69 -9.05 10.40 -6.93
CA GLN A 69 -9.94 9.93 -5.86
C GLN A 69 -10.32 8.44 -6.00
N ARG A 70 -9.41 7.65 -6.58
CA ARG A 70 -9.58 6.22 -6.84
C ARG A 70 -8.24 5.51 -6.93
N MET A 71 -8.22 4.23 -6.57
CA MET A 71 -7.07 3.38 -6.82
C MET A 71 -6.93 3.05 -8.31
N PRO A 72 -5.71 3.05 -8.88
CA PRO A 72 -5.48 2.63 -10.25
C PRO A 72 -5.63 1.11 -10.40
N THR A 73 -5.96 0.65 -11.61
CA THR A 73 -5.74 -0.77 -11.96
C THR A 73 -4.25 -1.04 -12.12
N THR A 74 -3.80 -2.30 -12.00
CA THR A 74 -2.37 -2.64 -12.15
C THR A 74 -1.75 -2.08 -13.43
N ARG A 75 -2.45 -2.20 -14.57
CA ARG A 75 -1.96 -1.68 -15.86
C ARG A 75 -1.83 -0.16 -15.87
N VAL A 76 -2.81 0.56 -15.30
CA VAL A 76 -2.76 2.02 -15.19
C VAL A 76 -1.64 2.43 -14.23
N PHE A 77 -1.49 1.71 -13.12
CA PHE A 77 -0.48 2.01 -12.12
C PHE A 77 0.93 1.79 -12.65
N VAL A 78 1.20 0.67 -13.31
CA VAL A 78 2.50 0.40 -13.94
C VAL A 78 2.84 1.47 -14.98
N LYS A 79 1.86 1.92 -15.77
CA LYS A 79 2.07 3.04 -16.71
C LYS A 79 2.41 4.34 -15.96
N TYR A 80 1.72 4.62 -14.86
CA TYR A 80 2.01 5.78 -14.01
C TYR A 80 3.42 5.68 -13.37
N LEU A 81 3.80 4.51 -12.87
CA LEU A 81 5.13 4.28 -12.31
C LEU A 81 6.23 4.41 -13.35
N SER A 82 5.97 4.10 -14.63
CA SER A 82 6.99 4.27 -15.68
C SER A 82 7.49 5.72 -15.83
N THR A 83 6.72 6.71 -15.38
CA THR A 83 7.13 8.12 -15.34
C THR A 83 7.66 8.53 -13.97
N GLU A 84 6.99 8.14 -12.88
CA GLU A 84 7.32 8.61 -11.52
C GLU A 84 8.46 7.82 -10.86
N VAL A 85 8.55 6.51 -11.15
CA VAL A 85 9.52 5.57 -10.56
C VAL A 85 10.06 4.66 -11.66
N PRO A 86 10.98 5.13 -12.53
CA PRO A 86 11.41 4.38 -13.71
C PRO A 86 12.00 2.99 -13.43
N SER A 87 12.54 2.76 -12.22
CA SER A 87 13.01 1.43 -11.81
C SER A 87 11.88 0.40 -11.64
N VAL A 88 10.63 0.87 -11.46
CA VAL A 88 9.42 0.05 -11.29
C VAL A 88 8.45 0.27 -12.47
N ALA A 89 8.98 0.30 -13.69
CA ALA A 89 8.21 0.59 -14.91
C ALA A 89 7.39 -0.60 -15.47
N ASN A 90 7.41 -1.77 -14.82
CA ASN A 90 6.70 -2.96 -15.30
C ASN A 90 6.14 -3.81 -14.15
N SER A 91 5.17 -4.69 -14.47
CA SER A 91 4.51 -5.55 -13.48
C SER A 91 5.46 -6.51 -12.77
N LEU A 92 6.54 -6.96 -13.43
CA LEU A 92 7.51 -7.87 -12.82
C LEU A 92 8.31 -7.15 -11.72
N ALA A 93 8.75 -5.91 -11.97
CA ALA A 93 9.41 -5.09 -10.97
C ALA A 93 8.48 -4.80 -9.79
N LEU A 94 7.21 -4.48 -10.07
CA LEU A 94 6.22 -4.25 -9.02
C LEU A 94 5.97 -5.51 -8.16
N MET A 95 5.86 -6.70 -8.79
CA MET A 95 5.70 -7.97 -8.06
C MET A 95 6.94 -8.36 -7.25
N ARG A 96 8.15 -7.94 -7.66
CA ARG A 96 9.37 -8.17 -6.87
C ARG A 96 9.39 -7.36 -5.58
N LEU A 97 8.87 -6.13 -5.62
CA LEU A 97 8.74 -5.27 -4.44
C LEU A 97 7.54 -5.68 -3.57
N PHE A 98 6.41 -5.99 -4.19
CA PHE A 98 5.19 -6.36 -3.48
C PHE A 98 4.73 -7.76 -3.92
N PRO A 99 5.21 -8.84 -3.25
CA PRO A 99 4.94 -10.22 -3.65
C PRO A 99 3.45 -10.59 -3.59
N ASP A 100 3.05 -11.55 -4.43
CA ASP A 100 1.72 -12.14 -4.59
C ASP A 100 0.60 -11.18 -5.01
N THR A 101 0.31 -10.16 -4.19
CA THR A 101 -0.81 -9.24 -4.38
C THR A 101 -0.35 -7.78 -4.36
N PRO A 102 0.36 -7.32 -5.39
CA PRO A 102 1.07 -6.04 -5.36
C PRO A 102 0.16 -4.85 -5.08
N MET A 103 -0.99 -4.76 -5.75
CA MET A 103 -1.92 -3.65 -5.54
C MET A 103 -2.56 -3.64 -4.15
N ARG A 104 -2.72 -4.82 -3.52
CA ARG A 104 -3.25 -4.94 -2.17
C ARG A 104 -2.24 -4.38 -1.18
N TRP A 105 -0.98 -4.82 -1.27
CA TRP A 105 0.07 -4.32 -0.39
C TRP A 105 0.36 -2.85 -0.59
N VAL A 106 0.39 -2.37 -1.84
CA VAL A 106 0.50 -0.95 -2.13
C VAL A 106 -0.64 -0.17 -1.46
N ALA A 107 -1.89 -0.62 -1.58
CA ALA A 107 -3.03 0.06 -0.96
C ALA A 107 -2.93 0.08 0.57
N ILE A 108 -2.65 -1.07 1.19
CA ILE A 108 -2.54 -1.22 2.65
C ILE A 108 -1.40 -0.36 3.19
N CYS A 109 -0.18 -0.49 2.65
CA CYS A 109 0.98 0.26 3.13
C CYS A 109 0.90 1.75 2.80
N ALA A 110 0.22 2.15 1.72
CA ALA A 110 -0.01 3.56 1.39
C ALA A 110 -1.20 4.18 2.15
N GLY A 111 -1.89 3.41 3.00
CA GLY A 111 -3.07 3.87 3.74
C GLY A 111 -4.24 4.29 2.83
N LEU A 112 -4.38 3.60 1.70
CA LEU A 112 -5.42 3.85 0.71
C LEU A 112 -6.58 2.86 0.88
N PRO A 113 -7.81 3.26 0.54
CA PRO A 113 -8.97 2.40 0.70
C PRO A 113 -8.89 1.21 -0.26
N LYS A 114 -9.71 0.20 0.02
CA LYS A 114 -9.79 -1.03 -0.79
C LYS A 114 -9.92 -0.69 -2.29
N PRO A 115 -9.07 -1.27 -3.17
CA PRO A 115 -9.17 -1.03 -4.60
C PRO A 115 -10.50 -1.52 -5.18
N PRO A 116 -11.13 -0.77 -6.10
CA PRO A 116 -12.23 -1.30 -6.88
C PRO A 116 -11.66 -2.42 -7.77
N ASN A 117 -12.12 -3.66 -7.61
CA ASN A 117 -11.73 -4.88 -8.34
C ASN A 117 -10.65 -5.78 -7.73
N CYS A 118 -10.47 -5.81 -6.40
CA CYS A 118 -9.85 -6.98 -5.77
C CYS A 118 -10.83 -8.17 -5.76
N PHE A 119 -10.89 -8.93 -6.86
CA PHE A 119 -11.51 -10.26 -6.94
C PHE A 119 -10.45 -11.35 -6.80
#